data_AF-A0A6C0MBC8-F1
#
_entry.id   AF-A0A6C0MBC8-F1
#
_cell.length_a   1.000
_cell.length_b   1.000
_cell.length_c   1.000
_cell.angle_alpha   90.00
_cell.angle_beta   90.00
_cell.angle_gamma   90.00
#
_symmetry.space_group_name_H-M   'P 1'
#
loop_
_entity.id
_entity.type
_entity.pdbx_description
1 polymer ?
#
loop_
_entity_poly.entity_id
_entity_poly.type
_entity_poly.pdbx_seq_one_letter_code
_entity_poly.pdbx_strand_id
1 'polypeptide(L)'
;MKRLSIRKQPLLSVVNDHLIDYPTPSNINYFWGFGSLAGLCLVVQIATGVFLAMHYTAHIDLAFHSVEHIMRDVEGGWFLRYMHANGASMFFVAVYLHMFRSLYYGSYASPRELTWCVGVVILLLMIITAFIGYVLPWGKLY
;
A
#
# COMPACT_ATOMS: atom_id res chain seq x y z
N MET A 1 15.66 38.21 9.29
CA MET A 1 16.39 36.92 9.24
C MET A 1 16.43 36.43 7.79
N LYS A 2 17.62 36.20 7.22
CA LYS A 2 17.74 35.59 5.88
C LYS A 2 17.34 34.12 5.95
N ARG A 3 16.38 33.68 5.12
CA ARG A 3 16.05 32.26 4.95
C ARG A 3 17.23 31.59 4.25
N LEU A 4 17.95 30.72 4.96
CA LEU A 4 19.20 30.09 4.48
C LEU A 4 18.97 29.01 3.41
N SER A 5 17.88 28.24 3.51
CA SER A 5 17.52 27.18 2.55
C SER A 5 16.01 27.00 2.49
N ILE A 6 15.47 26.79 1.29
CA ILE A 6 14.05 26.51 1.04
C ILE A 6 13.62 25.21 1.75
N ARG A 7 14.51 24.21 1.81
CA ARG A 7 14.22 22.91 2.43
C ARG A 7 14.05 22.99 3.95
N LYS A 8 14.72 23.95 4.60
CA LYS A 8 14.66 24.16 6.05
C LYS A 8 13.51 25.07 6.49
N GLN A 9 12.60 25.43 5.58
CA GLN A 9 11.41 26.21 5.92
C GLN A 9 10.34 25.30 6.53
N PRO A 10 9.49 25.79 7.46
CA PRO A 10 8.54 24.95 8.21
C PRO A 10 7.65 24.05 7.36
N LEU A 11 7.28 24.49 6.15
CA LEU A 11 6.44 23.71 5.24
C LEU A 11 7.17 22.49 4.64
N LEU A 12 8.50 22.55 4.51
CA LEU A 12 9.32 21.53 3.85
C LEU A 12 10.28 20.82 4.81
N SER A 13 10.46 21.31 6.03
CA SER A 13 11.42 20.75 6.98
C SER A 13 11.08 19.29 7.32
N VAL A 14 9.81 18.94 7.46
CA VAL A 14 9.39 17.55 7.73
C VAL A 14 9.82 16.61 6.60
N VAL A 15 9.67 17.03 5.33
CA VAL A 15 10.13 16.26 4.17
C VAL A 15 11.64 16.15 4.18
N ASN A 16 12.34 17.26 4.45
CA ASN A 16 13.79 17.28 4.52
C ASN A 16 14.30 16.30 5.59
N ASP A 17 13.77 16.37 6.80
CA ASP A 17 14.26 15.63 7.96
C ASP A 17 13.95 14.13 7.89
N HIS A 18 12.84 13.74 7.24
CA HIS A 18 12.43 12.33 7.16
C HIS A 18 12.76 11.62 5.84
N LEU A 19 12.96 12.34 4.74
CA LEU A 19 13.19 11.74 3.42
C LEU A 19 14.52 12.11 2.77
N ILE A 20 15.12 13.25 3.11
CA ILE A 20 16.35 13.73 2.45
C ILE A 20 17.56 13.54 3.36
N ASP A 21 17.51 14.12 4.57
CA ASP A 21 18.65 14.19 5.49
C ASP A 21 18.54 13.16 6.64
N TYR A 22 17.63 12.19 6.53
CA TYR A 22 17.47 11.15 7.56
C TYR A 22 18.69 10.21 7.57
N PRO A 23 19.45 10.11 8.68
CA PRO A 23 20.65 9.29 8.73
C PRO A 23 20.29 7.80 8.75
N THR A 24 20.80 7.04 7.78
CA THR A 24 20.64 5.58 7.71
C THR A 24 21.98 4.87 7.80
N PRO A 25 22.05 3.67 8.42
CA PRO A 25 23.26 2.85 8.38
C PRO A 25 23.69 2.55 6.95
N SER A 26 25.00 2.65 6.65
CA SER A 26 25.54 2.46 5.29
C SER A 26 25.54 1.00 4.82
N ASN A 27 25.28 0.05 5.71
CA ASN A 27 25.32 -1.39 5.45
C ASN A 27 23.93 -2.04 5.38
N ILE A 28 22.85 -1.26 5.22
CA ILE A 28 21.53 -1.83 4.92
C ILE A 28 21.56 -2.51 3.53
N ASN A 29 20.87 -3.64 3.40
CA ASN A 29 20.78 -4.36 2.13
C ASN A 29 19.39 -4.19 1.48
N TYR A 30 19.18 -4.83 0.35
CA TYR A 30 17.94 -4.72 -0.43
C TYR A 30 16.66 -5.09 0.32
N PHE A 31 16.72 -5.91 1.39
CA PHE A 31 15.52 -6.27 2.14
C PHE A 31 14.85 -5.06 2.82
N TRP A 32 15.59 -3.98 3.12
CA TRP A 32 15.02 -2.75 3.64
C TRP A 32 14.13 -2.03 2.61
N GLY A 33 14.30 -2.33 1.32
CA GLY A 33 13.47 -1.80 0.23
C GLY A 33 12.01 -2.27 0.27
N PHE A 34 11.71 -3.43 0.87
CA PHE A 34 10.34 -3.95 0.95
C PHE A 34 9.38 -3.06 1.76
N GLY A 35 9.90 -2.27 2.69
CA GLY A 35 9.08 -1.28 3.41
C GLY A 35 8.60 -0.15 2.48
N SER A 36 9.52 0.45 1.72
CA SER A 36 9.19 1.48 0.73
C SER A 36 8.32 0.92 -0.40
N LEU A 37 8.59 -0.32 -0.81
CA LEU A 37 7.78 -1.00 -1.82
C LEU A 37 6.34 -1.21 -1.35
N ALA A 38 6.13 -1.63 -0.10
CA ALA A 38 4.79 -1.71 0.49
C ALA A 38 4.08 -0.35 0.51
N GLY A 39 4.79 0.74 0.78
CA GLY A 39 4.27 2.10 0.66
C GLY A 39 3.84 2.46 -0.78
N LEU A 40 4.64 2.07 -1.78
CA LEU A 40 4.28 2.24 -3.20
C LEU A 40 3.04 1.42 -3.56
N CYS A 41 2.95 0.16 -3.10
CA CYS A 41 1.77 -0.68 -3.29
C CYS A 41 0.52 0.00 -2.76
N LEU A 42 0.58 0.58 -1.55
CA LEU A 42 -0.55 1.28 -0.94
C LEU A 42 -1.03 2.43 -1.83
N VAL A 43 -0.12 3.26 -2.34
CA VAL A 43 -0.47 4.37 -3.24
C VAL A 43 -1.14 3.86 -4.51
N VAL A 44 -0.60 2.80 -5.13
CA VAL A 44 -1.19 2.19 -6.32
C VAL A 44 -2.59 1.63 -6.03
N GLN A 45 -2.77 0.94 -4.89
CA GLN A 45 -4.06 0.38 -4.49
C GLN A 45 -5.12 1.46 -4.23
N ILE A 46 -4.75 2.55 -3.55
CA ILE A 46 -5.66 3.68 -3.32
C ILE A 46 -6.05 4.33 -4.65
N ALA A 47 -5.06 4.65 -5.50
CA ALA A 47 -5.33 5.30 -6.77
C ALA A 47 -6.24 4.46 -7.66
N THR A 48 -5.87 3.20 -7.90
CA THR A 48 -6.69 2.27 -8.70
C THR A 48 -8.06 2.02 -8.09
N GLY A 49 -8.15 1.86 -6.77
CA GLY A 49 -9.40 1.64 -6.07
C GLY A 49 -10.38 2.82 -6.22
N VAL A 50 -9.88 4.05 -6.13
CA VAL A 50 -10.70 5.26 -6.36
C VAL A 50 -11.24 5.31 -7.79
N PHE A 51 -10.41 5.06 -8.81
CA PHE A 51 -10.88 5.04 -10.19
C PHE A 51 -11.87 3.90 -10.46
N LEU A 52 -11.64 2.71 -9.89
CA LEU A 52 -12.60 1.60 -10.00
C LEU A 52 -13.93 1.92 -9.32
N ALA A 53 -13.89 2.56 -8.15
CA ALA A 53 -15.08 2.94 -7.39
C ALA A 53 -15.97 3.94 -8.16
N MET A 54 -15.43 4.75 -9.07
CA MET A 54 -16.22 5.65 -9.93
C MET A 54 -17.15 4.90 -10.90
N HIS A 55 -16.90 3.61 -11.17
CA HIS A 55 -17.65 2.77 -12.10
C HIS A 55 -18.33 1.55 -11.45
N TYR A 56 -18.03 1.27 -10.18
CA TYR A 56 -18.58 0.12 -9.47
C TYR A 56 -19.95 0.44 -8.85
N THR A 57 -20.88 -0.52 -8.90
CA THR A 57 -22.20 -0.41 -8.26
C THR A 57 -22.36 -1.42 -7.14
N ALA A 58 -22.50 -0.94 -5.90
CA ALA A 58 -22.63 -1.76 -4.69
C ALA A 58 -24.08 -2.25 -4.47
N HIS A 59 -24.66 -2.94 -5.46
CA HIS A 59 -25.98 -3.58 -5.37
C HIS A 59 -25.88 -5.05 -5.75
N ILE A 60 -26.55 -5.95 -5.03
CA ILE A 60 -26.40 -7.41 -5.20
C ILE A 60 -26.64 -7.87 -6.65
N ASP A 61 -27.63 -7.28 -7.32
CA ASP A 61 -27.99 -7.62 -8.71
C ASP A 61 -27.06 -6.97 -9.75
N LEU A 62 -26.28 -5.94 -9.38
CA LEU A 62 -25.50 -5.12 -10.32
C LEU A 62 -23.99 -5.23 -10.10
N ALA A 63 -23.53 -5.74 -8.96
CA ALA A 63 -22.12 -5.76 -8.58
C ALA A 63 -21.26 -6.45 -9.65
N PHE A 64 -21.62 -7.67 -10.05
CA PHE A 64 -20.89 -8.41 -11.08
C PHE A 64 -20.96 -7.72 -12.45
N HIS A 65 -22.15 -7.24 -12.85
CA HIS A 65 -22.33 -6.53 -14.13
C HIS A 65 -21.52 -5.24 -14.20
N SER A 66 -21.40 -4.50 -13.10
CA SER A 66 -20.59 -3.28 -13.02
C SER A 66 -19.08 -3.57 -13.15
N VAL A 67 -18.63 -4.74 -12.68
CA VAL A 67 -17.25 -5.19 -12.89
C VAL A 67 -17.01 -5.57 -14.35
N GLU A 68 -17.96 -6.23 -15.03
CA GLU A 68 -17.85 -6.50 -16.46
C GLU A 68 -17.87 -5.21 -17.29
N HIS A 69 -18.69 -4.22 -16.89
CA HIS A 69 -18.67 -2.88 -17.48
C HIS A 69 -17.29 -2.22 -17.38
N ILE A 70 -16.66 -2.25 -16.20
CA ILE A 70 -15.27 -1.80 -16.01
C ILE A 70 -14.32 -2.54 -16.96
N MET A 71 -14.50 -3.85 -17.12
CA MET A 71 -13.60 -4.66 -17.93
C MET A 71 -13.71 -4.42 -19.43
N ARG A 72 -14.91 -4.06 -19.92
CA ARG A 72 -15.22 -4.07 -21.36
C ARG A 72 -15.49 -2.70 -21.95
N ASP A 73 -16.13 -1.83 -21.18
CA ASP A 73 -16.70 -0.59 -21.71
C ASP A 73 -15.93 0.65 -21.23
N VAL A 74 -15.27 0.57 -20.08
CA VAL A 74 -14.39 1.65 -19.59
C VAL A 74 -13.04 1.57 -20.29
N GLU A 75 -12.64 2.65 -20.98
CA GLU A 75 -11.33 2.73 -21.63
C GLU A 75 -10.20 2.52 -20.61
N GLY A 76 -9.39 1.48 -20.80
CA GLY A 76 -8.34 1.10 -19.86
C GLY A 76 -8.83 0.51 -18.53
N GLY A 77 -10.13 0.26 -18.36
CA GLY A 77 -10.69 -0.29 -17.13
C GLY A 77 -10.20 -1.71 -16.82
N TRP A 78 -9.92 -2.52 -17.84
CA TRP A 78 -9.24 -3.82 -17.69
C TRP A 78 -7.89 -3.69 -16.99
N PHE A 79 -7.11 -2.67 -17.36
CA PHE A 79 -5.79 -2.42 -16.78
C PHE A 79 -5.92 -2.00 -15.32
N LEU A 80 -6.85 -1.09 -15.02
CA LEU A 80 -7.14 -0.67 -13.65
C LEU A 80 -7.55 -1.86 -12.77
N ARG A 81 -8.46 -2.71 -13.25
CA ARG A 81 -8.93 -3.87 -12.48
C ARG A 81 -7.81 -4.88 -12.23
N TYR A 82 -7.03 -5.23 -13.26
CA TYR A 82 -5.91 -6.15 -13.07
C TYR A 82 -4.79 -5.55 -12.22
N MET A 83 -4.52 -4.26 -12.35
CA MET A 83 -3.53 -3.58 -11.50
C MET A 83 -3.99 -3.56 -10.04
N HIS A 84 -5.27 -3.34 -9.76
CA HIS A 84 -5.82 -3.41 -8.41
C HIS A 84 -5.73 -4.84 -7.85
N ALA A 85 -6.26 -5.83 -8.58
CA ALA A 85 -6.30 -7.23 -8.13
C ALA A 85 -4.90 -7.84 -7.94
N ASN A 86 -4.03 -7.74 -8.95
CA ASN A 86 -2.66 -8.27 -8.85
C ASN A 86 -1.79 -7.42 -7.91
N GLY A 87 -2.04 -6.11 -7.85
CA GLY A 87 -1.36 -5.22 -6.93
C GLY A 87 -1.66 -5.55 -5.47
N ALA A 88 -2.87 -6.01 -5.14
CA ALA A 88 -3.19 -6.50 -3.80
C ALA A 88 -2.34 -7.73 -3.43
N SER A 89 -2.22 -8.71 -4.33
CA SER A 89 -1.33 -9.87 -4.13
C SER A 89 0.13 -9.46 -3.93
N MET A 90 0.62 -8.53 -4.76
CA MET A 90 1.98 -8.02 -4.66
C MET A 90 2.21 -7.22 -3.36
N PHE A 91 1.20 -6.51 -2.87
CA PHE A 91 1.24 -5.81 -1.59
C PHE A 91 1.42 -6.78 -0.41
N PHE A 92 0.70 -7.90 -0.39
CA PHE A 92 0.91 -8.94 0.64
C PHE A 92 2.30 -9.57 0.54
N VAL A 93 2.80 -9.84 -0.67
CA VAL A 93 4.18 -10.35 -0.85
C VAL A 93 5.21 -9.37 -0.26
N ALA A 94 5.10 -8.08 -0.59
CA ALA A 94 6.00 -7.05 -0.08
C ALA A 94 5.96 -6.94 1.45
N VAL A 95 4.76 -6.96 2.05
CA VAL A 95 4.59 -6.88 3.51
C VAL A 95 5.08 -8.14 4.22
N TYR A 96 4.84 -9.33 3.67
CA TYR A 96 5.39 -10.57 4.23
C TYR A 96 6.91 -10.56 4.21
N LEU A 97 7.54 -10.16 3.09
CA LEU A 97 8.99 -10.03 3.01
C LEU A 97 9.53 -8.97 3.99
N HIS A 98 8.81 -7.85 4.15
CA HIS A 98 9.15 -6.82 5.14
C HIS A 98 9.08 -7.34 6.58
N MET A 99 8.08 -8.16 6.91
CA MET A 99 7.93 -8.80 8.21
C MET A 99 8.98 -9.88 8.46
N PHE A 100 9.22 -10.77 7.50
CA PHE A 100 10.23 -11.82 7.65
C PHE A 100 11.63 -11.25 7.82
N ARG A 101 11.98 -10.18 7.10
CA ARG A 101 13.22 -9.42 7.36
C ARG A 101 13.26 -8.95 8.82
N SER A 102 12.16 -8.39 9.32
CA SER A 102 12.10 -7.89 10.70
C SER A 102 12.32 -9.00 11.73
N LEU A 103 11.78 -10.19 11.48
CA LEU A 103 12.00 -11.37 12.32
C LEU A 103 13.46 -11.85 12.25
N TYR A 104 14.02 -11.95 11.04
CA TYR A 104 15.39 -12.43 10.81
C TYR A 104 16.45 -11.54 11.47
N TYR A 105 16.32 -10.21 11.35
CA TYR A 105 17.27 -9.26 11.94
C TYR A 105 16.92 -8.81 13.37
N GLY A 106 15.92 -9.42 14.02
CA GLY A 106 15.49 -9.01 15.36
C GLY A 106 15.02 -7.54 15.43
N SER A 107 14.47 -6.99 14.33
CA SER A 107 14.06 -5.58 14.26
C SER A 107 12.89 -5.25 15.21
N TYR A 108 12.18 -6.27 15.70
CA TYR A 108 11.09 -6.15 16.68
C TYR A 108 11.57 -5.94 18.13
N ALA A 109 12.84 -6.21 18.41
CA ALA A 109 13.42 -6.06 19.74
C ALA A 109 13.60 -4.58 20.13
N SER A 110 13.89 -4.36 21.42
CA SER A 110 14.12 -3.03 21.99
C SER A 110 15.12 -2.19 21.18
N PRO A 111 14.88 -0.89 20.95
CA PRO A 111 13.76 -0.05 21.43
C PRO A 111 12.61 0.11 20.40
N ARG A 112 12.36 -0.89 19.54
CA ARG A 112 11.44 -0.80 18.39
C ARG A 112 10.16 -1.63 18.56
N GLU A 113 9.82 -1.99 19.79
CA GLU A 113 8.64 -2.79 20.11
C GLU A 113 7.36 -2.10 19.61
N LEU A 114 7.25 -0.79 19.80
CA LEU A 114 6.10 -0.02 19.34
C LEU A 114 5.98 -0.04 17.81
N THR A 115 7.10 0.09 17.08
CA THR A 115 7.13 0.01 15.62
C THR A 115 6.64 -1.35 15.14
N TRP A 116 7.03 -2.43 15.82
CA TRP A 116 6.55 -3.78 15.52
C TRP A 116 5.05 -3.92 15.78
N CYS A 117 4.55 -3.46 16.94
CA CYS A 117 3.13 -3.49 17.25
C CYS A 117 2.29 -2.72 16.23
N VAL A 118 2.74 -1.54 15.81
CA VAL A 118 2.08 -0.78 14.73
C VAL A 118 2.09 -1.57 13.41
N GLY A 119 3.20 -2.22 13.07
CA GLY A 119 3.27 -3.09 11.90
C GLY A 119 2.27 -4.25 11.94
N VAL A 120 2.07 -4.89 13.10
CA VAL A 120 1.06 -5.95 13.28
C VAL A 120 -0.36 -5.41 13.11
N VAL A 121 -0.66 -4.23 13.67
CA VAL A 121 -1.97 -3.58 13.48
C VAL A 121 -2.20 -3.27 11.99
N ILE A 122 -1.20 -2.75 11.29
CA ILE A 122 -1.27 -2.49 9.85
C ILE A 122 -1.56 -3.79 9.08
N LEU A 123 -0.89 -4.89 9.40
CA LEU A 123 -1.17 -6.19 8.77
C LEU A 123 -2.64 -6.62 8.95
N LEU A 124 -3.17 -6.48 10.16
CA LEU A 124 -4.58 -6.83 10.43
C LEU A 124 -5.54 -5.96 9.61
N LEU A 125 -5.29 -4.65 9.54
CA LEU A 125 -6.07 -3.74 8.71
C LEU A 125 -5.99 -4.12 7.22
N MET A 126 -4.81 -4.52 6.74
CA MET A 126 -4.64 -4.98 5.36
C MET A 126 -5.45 -6.24 5.05
N ILE A 127 -5.44 -7.24 5.96
CA ILE A 127 -6.22 -8.48 5.79
C ILE A 127 -7.71 -8.17 5.71
N ILE A 128 -8.22 -7.34 6.63
CA ILE A 128 -9.64 -6.93 6.64
C ILE A 128 -9.99 -6.20 5.35
N THR A 129 -9.15 -5.24 4.93
CA THR A 129 -9.38 -4.45 3.71
C THR A 129 -9.41 -5.33 2.47
N ALA A 130 -8.46 -6.25 2.34
CA ALA A 130 -8.38 -7.16 1.20
C ALA A 130 -9.56 -8.14 1.16
N PHE A 131 -9.98 -8.67 2.32
CA PHE A 131 -11.15 -9.52 2.42
C PHE A 131 -12.42 -8.79 1.96
N ILE A 132 -12.66 -7.58 2.50
CA ILE A 132 -13.83 -6.78 2.12
C ILE A 132 -13.81 -6.50 0.61
N GLY A 133 -12.66 -6.08 0.07
CA GLY A 133 -12.50 -5.81 -1.37
C GLY A 133 -12.74 -7.03 -2.25
N TYR A 134 -12.32 -8.22 -1.81
CA TYR A 134 -12.49 -9.47 -2.55
C TYR A 134 -13.96 -9.91 -2.67
N VAL A 135 -14.81 -9.54 -1.72
CA VAL A 135 -16.24 -9.88 -1.74
C VAL A 135 -17.03 -8.96 -2.70
N LEU A 136 -16.53 -7.76 -3.02
CA LEU A 136 -17.24 -6.77 -3.83
C LEU A 136 -17.63 -7.22 -5.25
N PRO A 137 -16.80 -7.96 -6.02
CA PRO A 137 -17.19 -8.39 -7.37
C PRO A 137 -18.40 -9.34 -7.39
N TRP A 138 -18.78 -9.92 -6.24
CA TRP A 138 -19.94 -10.79 -6.08
C TRP A 138 -20.00 -11.98 -7.06
N GLY A 139 -18.82 -12.44 -7.48
CA GLY A 139 -18.68 -13.62 -8.32
C GLY A 139 -18.71 -14.90 -7.50
N LYS A 140 -19.20 -15.98 -8.11
CA LYS A 140 -19.07 -17.33 -7.58
C LYS A 140 -17.59 -17.76 -7.69
N LEU A 141 -17.01 -18.28 -6.60
CA LEU A 141 -15.59 -18.68 -6.54
C LEU A 141 -15.35 -20.13 -6.99
N TYR A 142 -16.20 -20.66 -7.89
CA TYR A 142 -16.20 -22.05 -8.31
C TYR A 142 -16.27 -22.18 -9.83
#